data_AF-A0A6A8ASY6-F1
#
_entry.id   AF-A0A6A8ASY6-F1
#
_cell.length_a   1.000
_cell.length_b   1.000
_cell.length_c   1.000
_cell.angle_alpha   90.00
_cell.angle_beta   90.00
_cell.angle_gamma   90.00
#
_symmetry.space_group_name_H-M   'P 1'
#
loop_
_entity.id
_entity.type
_entity.pdbx_description
1 polymer ?
#
loop_
_entity_poly.entity_id
_entity_poly.type
_entity_poly.pdbx_seq_one_letter_code
_entity_poly.pdbx_strand_id
1 'polypeptide(L)' 'MGPLVRPSLPGVTIGDYSSIRNAIIGENASIERWVKIESGSLIGDYATISDGVTITQGVSICPSKTVTESILEPGQVM' A
#
# COMPACT_ATOMS: atom_id res chain seq x y z
N MET A 1 -11.94 16.05 -2.12
CA MET A 1 -11.76 15.10 -1.00
C MET A 1 -10.46 14.36 -1.25
N GLY A 2 -9.34 14.98 -0.86
CA GLY A 2 -8.01 14.43 -1.12
C GLY A 2 -7.76 13.19 -0.25
N PRO A 3 -6.89 12.27 -0.67
CA PRO A 3 -6.55 11.11 0.13
C PRO A 3 -5.92 11.58 1.45
N LEU A 4 -6.52 11.21 2.58
CA LEU A 4 -5.90 11.32 3.90
C LEU A 4 -4.80 10.25 4.02
N VAL A 5 -3.81 10.29 3.14
CA VAL A 5 -2.52 9.69 3.46
C VAL A 5 -1.90 10.65 4.45
N ARG A 6 -1.75 10.23 5.70
CA ARG A 6 -0.86 10.95 6.63
C ARG A 6 0.55 10.54 6.19
N PRO A 7 1.30 11.34 5.41
CA PRO A 7 2.57 10.91 4.84
C PRO A 7 3.69 10.99 5.88
N SER A 8 3.35 10.99 7.17
CA SER A 8 4.26 11.40 8.25
C SER A 8 5.18 10.29 8.72
N LEU A 9 5.22 9.15 8.03
CA LEU A 9 6.11 8.05 8.36
C LEU A 9 7.38 8.16 7.51
N PRO A 10 8.56 8.20 8.14
CA PRO A 10 9.82 8.42 7.43
C PRO A 10 10.05 7.37 6.34
N GLY A 11 10.58 7.83 5.20
CA GLY A 11 11.05 6.96 4.11
C GLY A 11 9.97 6.38 3.20
N VAL A 12 8.68 6.68 3.41
CA VAL A 12 7.61 6.20 2.51
C VAL A 12 7.76 6.88 1.13
N THR A 13 7.78 6.07 0.07
CA THR A 13 7.77 6.54 -1.31
C THR A 13 6.46 6.15 -1.98
N ILE A 14 5.81 7.09 -2.67
CA ILE A 14 4.57 6.87 -3.42
C ILE A 14 4.81 7.31 -4.87
N GLY A 15 4.68 6.36 -5.80
CA GLY A 15 4.81 6.60 -7.22
C GLY A 15 3.64 7.38 -7.80
N ASP A 16 3.89 8.00 -8.96
CA ASP A 16 2.90 8.79 -9.68
C ASP A 16 1.62 7.99 -9.99
N TYR A 17 0.49 8.71 -10.01
CA TYR A 17 -0.84 8.19 -10.31
C TYR A 17 -1.37 7.12 -9.34
N SER A 18 -0.63 6.80 -8.29
CA SER A 18 -1.08 5.90 -7.24
C SER A 18 -2.13 6.55 -6.35
N SER A 19 -3.10 5.75 -5.91
CA SER A 19 -4.24 6.20 -5.11
C SER A 19 -4.32 5.36 -3.83
N ILE A 20 -4.25 6.03 -2.68
CA ILE A 20 -4.31 5.39 -1.36
C ILE A 20 -5.50 5.99 -0.60
N ARG A 21 -6.46 5.16 -0.20
CA ARG A 21 -7.71 5.62 0.40
C ARG A 21 -7.90 5.01 1.79
N ASN A 22 -7.69 5.79 2.86
CA ASN A 22 -7.94 5.37 4.26
C ASN A 22 -7.22 4.04 4.62
N ALA A 23 -5.93 3.97 4.30
CA ALA A 23 -5.04 2.86 4.59
C ALA A 23 -3.86 3.33 5.44
N ILE A 24 -3.24 2.41 6.16
CA ILE A 24 -2.02 2.66 6.95
C ILE A 24 -0.84 2.13 6.15
N ILE A 25 0.20 2.96 5.97
CA ILE A 25 1.42 2.61 5.26
C ILE A 25 2.58 2.67 6.25
N GLY A 26 3.30 1.56 6.41
CA GLY A 26 4.45 1.43 7.30
C GLY A 26 5.67 2.23 6.82
N GLU A 27 6.64 2.42 7.71
CA GLU A 27 7.87 3.17 7.44
C GLU A 27 8.69 2.51 6.32
N ASN A 28 9.36 3.33 5.51
CA ASN A 28 10.18 2.87 4.38
C ASN A 28 9.46 1.98 3.35
N ALA A 29 8.12 1.92 3.37
CA ALA A 29 7.36 1.22 2.35
C ALA A 29 7.49 1.93 1.00
N SER A 30 7.59 1.14 -0.07
CA SER A 30 7.70 1.61 -1.45
C SER A 30 6.43 1.25 -2.21
N ILE A 31 5.63 2.26 -2.52
CA ILE A 31 4.43 2.13 -3.35
C ILE A 31 4.82 2.61 -4.75
N GLU A 32 4.89 1.73 -5.74
CA GLU A 32 5.26 2.09 -7.12
C GLU A 32 4.13 2.88 -7.81
N ARG A 33 4.23 3.11 -9.12
CA ARG A 33 3.26 3.93 -9.88
C ARG A 33 1.99 3.14 -10.18
N TRP A 34 0.89 3.84 -10.42
CA TRP A 34 -0.41 3.24 -10.78
C TRP A 34 -0.96 2.24 -9.76
N VAL A 35 -0.47 2.27 -8.53
CA VAL A 35 -0.92 1.38 -7.44
C VAL A 35 -2.21 1.91 -6.85
N LYS A 36 -3.13 1.00 -6.55
CA LYS A 36 -4.39 1.31 -5.87
C LYS A 36 -4.47 0.60 -4.53
N ILE A 37 -4.59 1.34 -3.44
CA ILE A 37 -4.76 0.78 -2.10
C ILE A 37 -6.07 1.29 -1.51
N GLU A 38 -6.98 0.36 -1.26
CA GLU A 38 -8.32 0.63 -0.73
C GLU A 38 -8.36 0.70 0.79
N SER A 39 -9.53 1.08 1.30
CA SER A 39 -9.76 1.37 2.72
C SER A 39 -9.61 0.18 3.65
N GLY A 40 -9.08 0.45 4.84
CA GLY A 40 -8.86 -0.56 5.87
C GLY A 40 -7.65 -1.46 5.63
N SER A 41 -6.87 -1.20 4.58
CA SER A 41 -5.65 -1.95 4.30
C SER A 41 -4.46 -1.44 5.13
N LEU A 42 -3.57 -2.36 5.48
CA LEU A 42 -2.35 -2.14 6.25
C LEU A 42 -1.16 -2.62 5.42
N ILE A 43 -0.24 -1.72 5.10
CA ILE A 43 1.01 -2.04 4.43
C ILE A 43 2.12 -1.99 5.48
N GLY A 44 2.82 -3.10 5.70
CA GLY A 44 3.90 -3.18 6.69
C GLY A 44 5.15 -2.39 6.31
N ASP A 45 6.04 -2.20 7.29
CA ASP A 45 7.31 -1.49 7.10
C ASP A 45 8.18 -2.18 6.04
N TYR A 46 8.90 -1.41 5.23
CA TYR A 46 9.74 -1.89 4.13
C TYR A 46 9.01 -2.74 3.07
N ALA A 47 7.69 -2.81 3.09
CA ALA A 47 6.94 -3.51 2.06
C ALA A 47 7.02 -2.77 0.72
N THR A 48 7.04 -3.52 -0.37
CA THR A 48 7.06 -2.99 -1.74
C THR A 48 5.80 -3.44 -2.47
N ILE A 49 5.05 -2.48 -3.03
CA ILE A 49 3.88 -2.74 -3.87
C ILE A 49 4.23 -2.33 -5.30
N SER A 50 4.31 -3.31 -6.21
CA SER A 50 4.79 -3.09 -7.58
C SER A 50 3.81 -2.31 -8.47
N ASP A 51 4.34 -1.78 -9.56
CA ASP A 51 3.64 -0.93 -10.52
C ASP A 51 2.31 -1.58 -10.98
N GLY A 52 1.22 -0.82 -10.92
CA GLY A 52 -0.11 -1.27 -11.36
C GLY A 52 -0.85 -2.22 -10.41
N VAL A 53 -0.27 -2.59 -9.25
CA VAL A 53 -0.92 -3.51 -8.30
C VAL A 53 -2.14 -2.84 -7.65
N THR A 54 -3.22 -3.60 -7.54
CA THR A 54 -4.41 -3.23 -6.75
C THR A 54 -4.48 -4.06 -5.47
N ILE A 55 -4.61 -3.37 -4.34
CA ILE A 55 -4.85 -3.92 -3.01
C ILE A 55 -6.28 -3.56 -2.62
N THR A 56 -7.17 -4.56 -2.56
CA THR A 56 -8.55 -4.37 -2.13
C THR A 56 -8.65 -3.98 -0.66
N GLN A 57 -9.86 -3.70 -0.20
CA GLN A 57 -10.15 -3.29 1.17
C GLN A 57 -9.80 -4.40 2.18
N GLY A 58 -9.30 -3.99 3.35
CA GLY A 58 -9.05 -4.92 4.47
C GLY A 58 -7.91 -5.91 4.23
N VAL A 59 -6.94 -5.57 3.38
CA VAL A 59 -5.75 -6.41 3.15
C VAL A 59 -4.61 -5.97 4.07
N SER A 60 -3.96 -6.92 4.73
CA SER A 60 -2.76 -6.68 5.53
C SER A 60 -1.53 -7.29 4.86
N ILE A 61 -0.51 -6.50 4.58
CA ILE A 61 0.76 -6.93 4.00
C ILE A 61 1.81 -6.92 5.10
N CYS A 62 2.46 -8.07 5.33
CA CYS A 62 3.54 -8.17 6.31
C CYS A 62 4.74 -7.27 5.94
N PRO A 63 5.53 -6.84 6.94
CA PRO A 63 6.76 -6.09 6.69
C PRO A 63 7.72 -6.82 5.73
N SER A 64 8.48 -6.05 4.96
CA SER A 64 9.48 -6.53 4.00
C SER A 64 8.93 -7.45 2.89
N LYS A 65 7.62 -7.49 2.69
CA LYS A 65 7.00 -8.23 1.59
C LYS A 65 7.02 -7.43 0.30
N THR A 66 7.25 -8.12 -0.81
CA THR A 66 7.04 -7.58 -2.16
C THR A 66 5.76 -8.18 -2.73
N VAL A 67 4.83 -7.32 -3.10
CA VAL A 67 3.58 -7.70 -3.77
C VAL A 67 3.68 -7.30 -5.23
N THR A 68 3.78 -8.29 -6.10
CA THR A 68 3.89 -8.10 -7.56
C THR A 68 2.58 -8.32 -8.30
N GLU A 69 1.56 -8.85 -7.63
CA GLU A 69 0.26 -9.18 -8.21
C GLU A 69 -0.88 -8.59 -7.38
N SER A 70 -2.01 -8.31 -8.02
CA SER A 70 -3.17 -7.70 -7.35
C SER A 70 -3.83 -8.65 -6.36
N ILE A 71 -4.19 -8.13 -5.19
CA ILE A 71 -4.89 -8.85 -4.14
C ILE A 71 -6.32 -8.33 -4.10
N LEU A 72 -7.22 -9.13 -4.65
CA LEU A 72 -8.61 -8.75 -4.89
C LEU A 72 -9.58 -9.27 -3.83
N GLU A 73 -9.06 -10.03 -2.87
CA GLU A 73 -9.81 -10.56 -1.72
C GLU A 73 -9.19 -10.07 -0.39
N PRO A 74 -10.01 -9.74 0.62
CA PRO A 74 -9.50 -9.38 1.94
C PRO A 74 -8.69 -10.52 2.55
N GLY A 75 -7.62 -10.20 3.27
CA GLY A 75 -6.78 -11.22 3.86
C GLY A 75 -5.41 -10.69 4.30
N GLN A 76 -4.50 -11.62 4.54
CA GLN A 76 -3.14 -11.30 4.95
C GLN A 76 -2.12 -11.92 3.99
N VAL A 77 -1.16 -11.12 3.55
CA VAL A 77 0.03 -11.58 2.83
C VAL A 77 1.17 -11.69 3.83
N MET A 78 1.62 -12.93 4.03
CA MET A 78 2.66 -13.29 5.00
C MET A 78 4.03 -13.34 4.39
#